data_AF-C0D910-F1
#
_entry.id   AF-C0D910-F1
#
_cell.length_a   1.000
_cell.length_b   1.000
_cell.length_c   1.000
_cell.angle_alpha   90.00
_cell.angle_beta   90.00
_cell.angle_gamma   90.00
#
_symmetry.space_group_name_H-M   'P 1'
#
loop_
_entity.id
_entity.type
_entity.pdbx_description
1 polymer ?
#
loop_
_entity_poly.entity_id
_entity_poly.type
_entity_poly.pdbx_seq_one_letter_code
_entity_poly.pdbx_strand_id
1 'polypeptide(L)'
;MYIKSFRQLIEENDRCLMVPCVYDCASARAVEIVGFESMMLSGGELSMAMNGIIEHDTSNFAECEWMAGRIARSSNIPLAVDIGDGWAKSPIAIYRECKRLAAIGVTAIQMEDASSYGILPEGAVLREGEGGGGCAQGYGLYLNCADQRGCGDHDGPVL
;
A
#
# COMPACT_ATOMS: atom_id res chain seq x y z
N MET A 1 -8.99 -19.18 7.80
CA MET A 1 -9.96 -18.23 7.20
C MET A 1 -9.31 -17.70 5.93
N TYR A 2 -10.03 -17.72 4.81
CA TYR A 2 -9.47 -17.33 3.51
C TYR A 2 -9.66 -15.82 3.32
N ILE A 3 -8.57 -15.08 3.18
CA ILE A 3 -8.61 -13.65 2.85
C ILE A 3 -8.54 -13.57 1.32
N LYS A 4 -9.51 -12.90 0.70
CA LYS A 4 -9.50 -12.65 -0.75
C LYS A 4 -8.30 -11.79 -1.14
N SER A 5 -7.79 -11.93 -2.34
CA SER A 5 -6.81 -10.96 -2.86
C SER A 5 -7.51 -9.70 -3.40
N PHE A 6 -6.80 -8.58 -3.49
CA PHE A 6 -7.30 -7.39 -4.19
C PHE A 6 -7.68 -7.68 -5.64
N ARG A 7 -6.88 -8.52 -6.33
CA ARG A 7 -7.20 -9.00 -7.69
C ARG A 7 -8.59 -9.64 -7.75
N GLN A 8 -8.88 -10.58 -6.86
CA GLN A 8 -10.20 -11.22 -6.80
C GLN A 8 -11.30 -10.23 -6.50
N LEU A 9 -11.08 -9.30 -5.56
CA LEU A 9 -12.06 -8.25 -5.28
C LEU A 9 -12.35 -7.39 -6.51
N ILE A 10 -11.33 -7.04 -7.30
CA ILE A 10 -11.50 -6.26 -8.53
C ILE A 10 -12.22 -7.08 -9.62
N GLU A 11 -11.87 -8.35 -9.79
CA GLU A 11 -12.46 -9.22 -10.82
C GLU A 11 -13.91 -9.62 -10.49
N GLU A 12 -14.28 -9.73 -9.21
CA GLU A 12 -15.62 -10.10 -8.76
C GLU A 12 -16.59 -8.91 -8.64
N ASN A 13 -16.08 -7.67 -8.67
CA ASN A 13 -16.89 -6.46 -8.53
C ASN A 13 -17.00 -5.71 -9.86
N ASP A 14 -18.24 -5.49 -10.31
CA ASP A 14 -18.55 -4.65 -11.48
C ASP A 14 -18.51 -3.14 -11.18
N ARG A 15 -18.07 -2.77 -9.97
CA ARG A 15 -18.07 -1.41 -9.43
C ARG A 15 -16.71 -1.04 -8.85
N CYS A 16 -16.49 0.25 -8.66
CA CYS A 16 -15.29 0.73 -7.96
C CYS A 16 -15.19 0.11 -6.57
N LEU A 17 -14.02 -0.48 -6.26
CA LEU A 17 -13.71 -1.02 -4.94
C LEU A 17 -13.34 0.14 -4.01
N MET A 18 -14.07 0.29 -2.92
CA MET A 18 -13.78 1.30 -1.91
C MET A 18 -12.75 0.74 -0.92
N VAL A 19 -11.65 1.47 -0.74
CA VAL A 19 -10.53 1.08 0.12
C VAL A 19 -10.27 2.20 1.14
N PRO A 20 -10.95 2.19 2.31
CA PRO A 20 -10.76 3.24 3.31
C PRO A 20 -9.35 3.22 3.90
N CYS A 21 -8.81 4.41 4.16
CA CYS A 21 -7.56 4.58 4.88
C CYS A 21 -7.72 4.26 6.38
N VAL A 22 -6.71 3.59 6.93
CA VAL A 22 -6.60 3.23 8.34
C VAL A 22 -5.17 3.52 8.82
N TYR A 23 -4.99 3.69 10.12
CA TYR A 23 -3.69 4.00 10.73
C TYR A 23 -3.36 3.13 11.95
N ASP A 24 -4.31 2.33 12.44
CA ASP A 24 -4.14 1.40 13.55
C ASP A 24 -5.14 0.23 13.51
N CYS A 25 -5.07 -0.68 14.49
CA CYS A 25 -6.01 -1.79 14.60
C CYS A 25 -7.46 -1.35 14.92
N ALA A 26 -7.65 -0.19 15.57
CA ALA A 26 -8.98 0.27 15.95
C ALA A 26 -9.75 0.82 14.73
N SER A 27 -9.09 1.64 13.91
CA SER A 27 -9.58 2.12 12.62
C SER A 27 -9.81 0.96 11.65
N ALA A 28 -8.88 0.00 11.58
CA ALA A 28 -9.10 -1.24 10.82
C ALA A 28 -10.37 -1.99 11.25
N ARG A 29 -10.59 -2.11 12.56
CA ARG A 29 -11.79 -2.76 13.09
C ARG A 29 -13.06 -1.98 12.76
N ALA A 30 -13.01 -0.64 12.77
CA ALA A 30 -14.14 0.18 12.37
C ALA A 30 -14.52 -0.06 10.89
N VAL A 31 -13.52 -0.16 10.00
CA VAL A 31 -13.72 -0.48 8.58
C VAL A 31 -14.41 -1.85 8.40
N GLU A 32 -13.96 -2.88 9.12
CA GLU A 32 -14.63 -4.19 9.10
C GLU A 32 -16.09 -4.12 9.59
N ILE A 33 -16.37 -3.37 10.66
CA ILE A 33 -17.71 -3.23 11.24
C ILE A 33 -18.68 -2.56 10.25
N VAL A 34 -18.21 -1.57 9.50
CA VAL A 34 -19.00 -0.89 8.46
C VAL A 34 -19.28 -1.83 7.27
N GLY A 35 -18.49 -2.89 7.10
CA GLY A 35 -18.68 -3.90 6.06
C GLY A 35 -17.93 -3.61 4.77
N PHE A 36 -16.84 -2.85 4.83
CA PHE A 36 -15.93 -2.71 3.68
C PHE A 36 -15.20 -4.02 3.39
N GLU A 37 -14.88 -4.23 2.12
CA GLU A 37 -14.27 -5.47 1.63
C GLU A 37 -12.74 -5.42 1.63
N SER A 38 -12.15 -4.24 1.82
CA SER A 38 -10.70 -4.01 1.88
C SER A 38 -10.36 -2.73 2.63
N MET A 39 -9.09 -2.52 2.95
CA MET A 39 -8.58 -1.32 3.62
C MET A 39 -7.15 -0.99 3.17
N MET A 40 -6.68 0.22 3.45
CA MET A 40 -5.32 0.65 3.17
C MET A 40 -4.69 1.31 4.40
N LEU A 41 -3.48 0.90 4.78
CA LEU A 41 -2.68 1.65 5.74
C LEU A 41 -2.17 2.93 5.06
N SER A 42 -2.55 4.10 5.57
CA SER A 42 -2.10 5.40 5.05
C SER A 42 -0.76 5.81 5.65
N GLY A 43 0.20 6.23 4.82
CA GLY A 43 1.49 6.74 5.28
C GLY A 43 1.36 8.05 6.06
N GLY A 44 0.54 8.98 5.57
CA GLY A 44 0.28 10.27 6.22
C GLY A 44 -0.45 10.14 7.57
N GLU A 45 -1.49 9.31 7.63
CA GLU A 45 -2.21 9.09 8.90
C GLU A 45 -1.36 8.30 9.90
N LEU A 46 -0.56 7.35 9.44
CA LEU A 46 0.42 6.65 10.29
C LEU A 46 1.42 7.63 10.90
N SER A 47 1.98 8.55 10.10
CA SER A 47 2.88 9.58 10.61
C SER A 47 2.21 10.47 11.65
N MET A 48 0.97 10.89 11.38
CA MET A 48 0.21 11.69 12.33
C MET A 48 -0.06 10.94 13.64
N ALA A 49 -0.41 9.65 13.56
CA ALA A 49 -0.71 8.82 14.72
C ALA A 49 0.53 8.49 15.57
N MET A 50 1.68 8.25 14.92
CA MET A 50 2.93 7.84 15.58
C MET A 50 3.76 9.04 16.05
N ASN A 51 3.83 10.08 15.23
CA ASN A 51 4.80 11.18 15.36
C ASN A 51 4.13 12.56 15.57
N GLY A 52 2.81 12.66 15.43
CA GLY A 52 2.07 13.92 15.61
C GLY A 52 2.25 14.92 14.47
N ILE A 53 2.75 14.48 13.32
CA ILE A 53 3.06 15.31 12.15
C ILE A 53 2.46 14.67 10.90
N ILE A 54 1.95 15.49 9.98
CA ILE A 54 1.37 15.03 8.72
C ILE A 54 2.43 15.19 7.65
N GLU A 55 3.38 14.26 7.59
CA GLU A 55 4.46 14.26 6.60
C GLU A 55 4.81 12.81 6.26
N HIS A 56 4.71 12.43 4.99
CA HIS A 56 4.96 11.06 4.51
C HIS A 56 6.42 10.62 4.80
N ASP A 57 7.37 11.54 4.59
CA ASP A 57 8.82 11.33 4.73
C ASP A 57 9.34 11.19 6.16
N THR A 58 8.46 11.32 7.16
CA THR A 58 8.89 11.36 8.57
C THR A 58 8.73 10.03 9.29
N SER A 59 7.88 9.15 8.79
CA SER A 59 7.82 7.77 9.25
C SER A 59 8.97 6.96 8.62
N ASN A 60 9.43 5.91 9.27
CA ASN A 60 10.40 4.97 8.70
C ASN A 60 9.76 3.61 8.35
N PHE A 61 10.42 2.83 7.50
CA PHE A 61 9.92 1.51 7.08
C PHE A 61 9.57 0.58 8.25
N ALA A 62 10.33 0.63 9.36
CA ALA A 62 10.07 -0.25 10.50
C ALA A 62 8.76 0.11 11.22
N GLU A 63 8.38 1.38 11.27
CA GLU A 63 7.08 1.81 11.82
C GLU A 63 5.93 1.32 10.95
N CYS A 64 6.06 1.48 9.63
CA CYS A 64 5.10 0.96 8.67
C CYS A 64 4.98 -0.57 8.77
N GLU A 65 6.09 -1.30 8.71
CA GLU A 65 6.12 -2.76 8.83
C GLU A 65 5.49 -3.22 10.14
N TRP A 66 5.77 -2.53 11.24
CA TRP A 66 5.24 -2.86 12.55
C TRP A 66 3.72 -2.67 12.61
N MET A 67 3.20 -1.55 12.10
CA MET A 67 1.77 -1.27 12.11
C MET A 67 1.01 -2.17 11.13
N ALA A 68 1.49 -2.27 9.89
CA ALA A 68 0.91 -3.12 8.85
C ALA A 68 0.81 -4.58 9.33
N GLY A 69 1.86 -5.10 9.97
CA GLY A 69 1.86 -6.46 10.48
C GLY A 69 0.83 -6.68 11.59
N ARG A 70 0.54 -5.68 12.41
CA ARG A 70 -0.50 -5.77 13.44
C ARG A 70 -1.89 -5.78 12.81
N ILE A 71 -2.17 -4.85 11.90
CA ILE A 71 -3.44 -4.77 11.19
C ILE A 71 -3.69 -6.06 10.41
N ALA A 72 -2.70 -6.54 9.64
CA ALA A 72 -2.80 -7.77 8.85
C ALA A 72 -3.02 -9.03 9.69
N ARG A 73 -2.60 -9.04 10.96
CA ARG A 73 -2.86 -10.15 11.89
C ARG A 73 -4.22 -10.06 12.59
N SER A 74 -4.77 -8.86 12.75
CA SER A 74 -6.06 -8.64 13.43
C SER A 74 -7.25 -8.52 12.48
N SER A 75 -7.02 -8.25 11.20
CA SER A 75 -8.03 -8.07 10.16
C SER A 75 -8.32 -9.37 9.40
N ASN A 76 -9.55 -9.50 8.93
CA ASN A 76 -9.98 -10.59 8.05
C ASN A 76 -10.24 -10.15 6.61
N ILE A 77 -10.03 -8.87 6.31
CA ILE A 77 -10.13 -8.31 4.96
C ILE A 77 -8.75 -7.84 4.46
N PRO A 78 -8.55 -7.72 3.14
CA PRO A 78 -7.25 -7.47 2.54
C PRO A 78 -6.73 -6.08 2.91
N LEU A 79 -5.43 -6.01 3.20
CA LEU A 79 -4.73 -4.79 3.57
C LEU A 79 -3.81 -4.37 2.43
N ALA A 80 -4.04 -3.17 1.90
CA ALA A 80 -3.07 -2.42 1.12
C ALA A 80 -2.18 -1.58 2.04
N VAL A 81 -0.99 -1.22 1.60
CA VAL A 81 -0.11 -0.29 2.31
C VAL A 81 0.37 0.79 1.33
N ASP A 82 0.14 2.04 1.70
CA ASP A 82 0.77 3.21 1.07
C ASP A 82 2.20 3.34 1.60
N ILE A 83 3.17 3.23 0.69
CA ILE A 83 4.59 3.41 1.00
C ILE A 83 5.17 4.68 0.36
N GLY A 84 4.37 5.53 -0.29
CA GLY A 84 4.87 6.71 -1.01
C GLY A 84 5.95 6.34 -2.02
N ASP A 85 7.09 7.05 -2.02
CA ASP A 85 8.25 6.71 -2.85
C ASP A 85 9.15 5.58 -2.26
N GLY A 86 8.76 5.04 -1.09
CA GLY A 86 9.51 4.04 -0.33
C GLY A 86 10.60 4.66 0.56
N TRP A 87 11.22 3.86 1.42
CA TRP A 87 12.24 4.36 2.37
C TRP A 87 13.67 4.16 1.89
N ALA A 88 13.85 3.64 0.67
CA ALA A 88 15.15 3.26 0.16
C ALA A 88 15.47 3.85 -1.21
N LYS A 89 16.75 4.18 -1.44
CA LYS A 89 17.22 4.88 -2.65
C LYS A 89 17.53 3.97 -3.84
N SER A 90 17.20 2.69 -3.78
CA SER A 90 17.51 1.75 -4.86
C SER A 90 16.36 0.79 -5.12
N PRO A 91 16.09 0.42 -6.38
CA PRO A 91 15.00 -0.50 -6.71
C PRO A 91 15.09 -1.84 -5.98
N ILE A 92 16.32 -2.34 -5.77
CA ILE A 92 16.54 -3.60 -5.05
C ILE A 92 16.20 -3.51 -3.56
N ALA A 93 16.37 -2.35 -2.94
CA ALA A 93 16.02 -2.14 -1.55
C ALA A 93 14.51 -1.97 -1.38
N ILE A 94 13.87 -1.22 -2.28
CA ILE A 94 12.40 -1.11 -2.35
C ILE A 94 11.78 -2.50 -2.56
N TYR A 95 12.32 -3.31 -3.47
CA TYR A 95 11.88 -4.69 -3.65
C TYR A 95 11.94 -5.51 -2.36
N ARG A 96 12.99 -5.32 -1.53
CA ARG A 96 13.11 -6.01 -0.23
C ARG A 96 12.07 -5.51 0.77
N GLU A 97 11.76 -4.22 0.78
CA GLU A 97 10.68 -3.64 1.58
C GLU A 97 9.33 -4.25 1.20
N CYS A 98 9.01 -4.30 -0.11
CA CYS A 98 7.80 -4.93 -0.61
C CYS A 98 7.71 -6.41 -0.20
N LYS A 99 8.81 -7.15 -0.31
CA LYS A 99 8.86 -8.56 0.08
C LYS A 99 8.60 -8.77 1.58
N ARG A 100 9.10 -7.87 2.42
CA ARG A 100 8.86 -7.90 3.87
C ARG A 100 7.40 -7.61 4.21
N LEU A 101 6.80 -6.61 3.55
CA LEU A 101 5.38 -6.30 3.69
C LEU A 101 4.48 -7.47 3.24
N ALA A 102 4.79 -8.10 2.11
CA ALA A 102 4.08 -9.29 1.65
C ALA A 102 4.15 -10.43 2.69
N ALA A 103 5.34 -10.70 3.24
CA ALA A 103 5.56 -11.76 4.23
C ALA A 103 4.79 -11.56 5.55
N ILE A 104 4.40 -10.34 5.90
CA ILE A 104 3.59 -10.04 7.09
C ILE A 104 2.09 -10.00 6.79
N GLY A 105 1.67 -10.30 5.56
CA GLY A 105 0.27 -10.42 5.17
C GLY A 105 -0.33 -9.21 4.47
N VAL A 106 0.49 -8.25 4.02
CA VAL A 106 0.03 -7.18 3.13
C VAL A 106 -0.24 -7.77 1.76
N THR A 107 -1.40 -7.45 1.20
CA THR A 107 -1.88 -8.02 -0.07
C THR A 107 -1.74 -7.07 -1.25
N ALA A 108 -1.52 -5.79 -1.01
CA ALA A 108 -1.23 -4.79 -2.04
C ALA A 108 -0.34 -3.67 -1.49
N ILE A 109 0.47 -3.08 -2.36
CA ILE A 109 1.30 -1.92 -2.03
C ILE A 109 0.99 -0.83 -3.04
N GLN A 110 0.77 0.38 -2.55
CA GLN A 110 0.69 1.58 -3.36
C GLN A 110 2.01 2.35 -3.22
N MET A 111 2.63 2.67 -4.36
CA MET A 111 3.87 3.42 -4.44
C MET A 111 3.69 4.62 -5.37
N GLU A 112 4.32 5.74 -5.07
CA GLU A 112 4.28 6.97 -5.86
C GLU A 112 5.53 7.11 -6.73
N ASP A 113 5.39 7.78 -7.87
CA ASP A 113 6.50 8.19 -8.73
C ASP A 113 7.17 9.50 -8.26
N ALA A 114 6.97 9.87 -6.99
CA ALA A 114 7.52 11.07 -6.38
C ALA A 114 9.04 10.92 -6.19
N SER A 115 9.80 11.66 -6.98
CA SER A 115 11.26 11.59 -6.97
C SER A 115 11.87 12.47 -5.85
N SER A 116 11.86 12.04 -4.59
CA SER A 116 12.77 12.65 -3.61
C SER A 116 14.22 12.21 -3.87
N TYR A 117 14.44 11.07 -4.55
CA TYR A 117 15.77 10.49 -4.78
C TYR A 117 16.06 9.96 -6.20
N GLY A 118 15.18 10.20 -7.19
CA GLY A 118 15.48 9.95 -8.62
C GLY A 118 15.63 8.48 -9.03
N ILE A 119 14.84 7.57 -8.42
CA ILE A 119 14.90 6.13 -8.72
C ILE A 119 14.28 5.80 -10.09
N LEU A 120 13.32 6.61 -10.55
CA LEU A 120 12.79 6.56 -11.90
C LEU A 120 13.51 7.60 -12.76
N PRO A 121 13.96 7.26 -13.98
CA PRO A 121 14.63 8.21 -14.86
C PRO A 121 13.67 9.35 -15.22
N GLU A 122 14.18 10.59 -15.32
CA GLU A 122 13.44 11.72 -15.88
C GLU A 122 12.89 11.31 -17.27
N GLY A 123 11.58 11.12 -17.38
CA GLY A 123 10.91 10.66 -18.61
C GLY A 123 10.26 9.27 -18.55
N ALA A 124 10.35 8.53 -17.44
CA ALA A 124 9.47 7.38 -17.18
C ALA A 124 8.05 7.82 -16.75
N VAL A 125 7.90 9.08 -16.35
CA VAL A 125 6.63 9.75 -16.06
C VAL A 125 6.03 10.20 -17.39
N LEU A 126 4.81 9.73 -17.70
CA LEU A 126 4.02 10.27 -18.80
C LEU A 126 3.70 11.74 -18.47
N ARG A 127 4.49 12.68 -19.01
CA ARG A 127 4.20 14.11 -18.93
C ARG A 127 2.92 14.40 -19.72
N GLU A 128 1.85 14.78 -19.03
CA GLU A 128 0.82 15.60 -19.63
C GLU A 128 0.98 17.06 -19.16
N GLY A 129 1.08 17.95 -20.15
CA GLY A 129 0.60 19.33 -20.07
C GLY A 129 1.33 20.28 -19.13
N GLU A 130 2.04 21.25 -19.71
CA GLU A 130 2.35 22.51 -19.03
C GLU A 130 1.04 23.17 -18.55
N GLY A 131 0.77 23.09 -17.25
CA GLY A 131 -0.35 23.75 -16.59
C GLY A 131 -0.02 23.96 -15.12
N GLY A 132 0.37 25.18 -14.76
CA GLY A 132 0.79 25.52 -13.41
C GLY A 132 -0.32 25.37 -12.36
N GLY A 133 0.07 24.91 -11.17
CA GLY A 133 -0.68 25.10 -9.92
C GLY A 133 -0.98 23.82 -9.13
N GLY A 134 -0.34 23.67 -7.97
CA GLY A 134 -0.85 22.93 -6.80
C GLY A 134 -0.64 21.41 -6.80
N CYS A 135 -0.09 20.89 -5.70
CA CYS A 135 -0.17 19.49 -5.24
C CYS A 135 -0.32 18.44 -6.35
N ALA A 136 0.78 18.04 -6.98
CA ALA A 136 0.78 16.86 -7.84
C ALA A 136 0.58 15.62 -6.96
N GLN A 137 -0.66 15.13 -6.88
CA GLN A 137 -0.95 13.76 -6.46
C GLN A 137 -0.24 12.82 -7.45
N GLY A 138 0.80 12.15 -6.98
CA GLY A 138 1.60 11.21 -7.76
C GLY A 138 0.76 10.06 -8.31
N TYR A 139 1.17 9.51 -9.44
CA TYR A 139 0.52 8.34 -10.00
C TYR A 139 0.88 7.12 -9.12
N GLY A 140 -0.12 6.53 -8.47
CA GLY A 140 0.08 5.36 -7.61
C GLY A 140 0.22 4.07 -8.42
N LEU A 141 1.40 3.43 -8.40
CA LEU A 141 1.56 2.05 -8.86
C LEU A 141 1.03 1.10 -7.77
N TYR A 142 0.01 0.33 -8.10
CA TYR A 142 -0.49 -0.76 -7.25
C TYR A 142 0.21 -2.07 -7.58
N LEU A 143 1.13 -2.47 -6.71
CA LEU A 143 1.75 -3.79 -6.75
C LEU A 143 0.91 -4.76 -5.93
N ASN A 144 0.27 -5.72 -6.59
CA ASN A 144 -0.41 -6.80 -5.91
C ASN A 144 0.64 -7.69 -5.21
N CYS A 145 0.64 -7.70 -3.88
CA CYS A 145 1.53 -8.54 -3.10
C CYS A 145 0.94 -9.94 -3.02
N ALA A 146 1.33 -10.81 -3.96
CA ALA A 146 1.00 -12.22 -3.86
C ALA A 146 1.89 -12.89 -2.79
N ASP A 147 1.37 -13.07 -1.58
CA ASP A 147 1.80 -14.16 -0.70
C ASP A 147 0.60 -15.08 -0.44
N GLN A 148 0.63 -16.23 -1.11
CA GLN A 148 -0.41 -17.26 -1.09
C GLN A 148 -0.38 -18.00 0.25
N ARG A 149 -0.96 -17.41 1.31
CA ARG A 149 -1.28 -18.18 2.53
C ARG A 149 -2.44 -19.15 2.22
N GLY A 150 -2.11 -20.31 1.65
CA GLY A 150 -2.94 -21.52 1.66
C GLY A 150 -3.63 -21.93 0.36
N CYS A 151 -3.25 -21.41 -0.81
CA CYS A 151 -3.73 -21.93 -2.10
C CYS A 151 -2.56 -22.53 -2.88
N GLY A 152 -2.78 -23.74 -3.40
CA GLY A 152 -1.78 -24.48 -4.16
C GLY A 152 -1.27 -23.72 -5.37
N ASP A 153 -0.07 -24.13 -5.78
CA ASP A 153 0.69 -23.62 -6.92
C ASP A 153 -0.19 -23.29 -8.12
N HIS A 154 -0.37 -22.00 -8.38
CA HIS A 154 -0.76 -21.50 -9.68
C HIS A 154 0.17 -20.35 -10.05
N ASP A 155 1.11 -20.69 -10.93
CA ASP A 155 1.95 -19.80 -11.71
C ASP A 155 1.09 -18.73 -12.40
N GLY A 156 1.06 -17.54 -11.83
CA GLY A 156 0.58 -16.32 -12.47
C GLY A 156 1.69 -15.28 -12.49
N PRO A 157 1.81 -14.47 -13.57
CA PRO A 157 2.91 -13.52 -13.68
C PRO A 157 2.82 -12.47 -12.57
N VAL A 158 3.91 -12.34 -11.83
CA VAL A 158 4.20 -11.19 -10.97
C VAL A 158 4.59 -10.05 -11.92
N LEU A 159 3.68 -9.12 -12.15
CA LEU A 159 3.96 -7.83 -12.77
C LEU A 159 4.04 -6.77 -11.66
#